data_AF-A0A969TN51-F1
#
_entry.id   AF-A0A969TN51-F1
#
_cell.length_a   1.000
_cell.length_b   1.000
_cell.length_c   1.000
_cell.angle_alpha   90.00
_cell.angle_beta   90.00
_cell.angle_gamma   90.00
#
_symmetry.space_group_name_H-M   'P 1'
#
loop_
_entity.id
_entity.type
_entity.pdbx_description
1 polymer ?
#
loop_
_entity_poly.entity_id
_entity_poly.type
_entity_poly.pdbx_seq_one_letter_code
_entity_poly.pdbx_strand_id
1 'polypeptide(L)'
;MQETKVKIKQFLAQFFGEHNLQDDEDIFALGFVNSMFAMQLVLFIEKEFQVTIENEDLDFENFKTINAIVNLLERKTTFVGA
;
A
#
# COMPACT_ATOMS: atom_id res chain seq x y z
N MET A 1 9.62 8.99 -2.76
CA MET A 1 9.80 7.98 -1.69
C MET A 1 9.11 8.39 -0.38
N GLN A 2 9.44 9.54 0.22
CA GLN A 2 8.76 9.99 1.45
C GLN A 2 7.28 10.35 1.25
N GLU A 3 6.92 10.99 0.14
CA GLU A 3 5.52 11.37 -0.14
C GLU A 3 4.60 10.13 -0.28
N THR A 4 5.06 9.08 -0.95
CA THR A 4 4.33 7.81 -1.09
C THR A 4 3.99 7.21 0.26
N LYS A 5 4.99 7.12 1.16
CA LYS A 5 4.81 6.64 2.53
C LYS A 5 3.79 7.48 3.30
N VAL A 6 3.87 8.80 3.20
CA VAL A 6 2.94 9.71 3.89
C VAL A 6 1.51 9.48 3.42
N LYS A 7 1.28 9.37 2.10
CA LYS A 7 -0.06 9.12 1.55
C LYS A 7 -0.63 7.77 2.00
N ILE A 8 0.17 6.71 1.96
CA ILE A 8 -0.25 5.38 2.46
C ILE A 8 -0.56 5.47 3.95
N LYS A 9 0.32 6.05 4.77
CA LYS A 9 0.08 6.24 6.21
C LYS A 9 -1.19 7.03 6.49
N GLN A 10 -1.45 8.09 5.74
CA GLN A 10 -2.68 8.88 5.90
C GLN A 10 -3.91 8.07 5.54
N PHE A 11 -3.87 7.29 4.45
CA PHE A 11 -4.96 6.39 4.09
C PHE A 11 -5.18 5.36 5.19
N LEU A 12 -4.14 4.66 5.65
CA LEU A 12 -4.24 3.71 6.75
C LEU A 12 -4.75 4.40 8.03
N ALA A 13 -4.26 5.57 8.41
CA ALA A 13 -4.73 6.28 9.60
C ALA A 13 -6.25 6.56 9.59
N GLN A 14 -6.89 6.67 8.43
CA GLN A 14 -8.36 6.80 8.34
C GLN A 14 -9.11 5.54 8.77
N PHE A 15 -8.48 4.36 8.68
CA PHE A 15 -9.06 3.08 9.07
C PHE A 15 -8.56 2.58 10.44
N PHE A 16 -7.31 2.90 10.78
CA PHE A 16 -6.64 2.47 12.01
C PHE A 16 -6.69 3.53 13.12
N GLY A 17 -7.19 4.74 12.83
CA GLY A 17 -7.33 5.83 13.79
C GLY A 17 -5.99 6.39 14.26
N GLU A 18 -5.79 6.48 15.59
CA GLU A 18 -4.55 6.96 16.21
C GLU A 18 -3.44 5.90 16.30
N HIS A 19 -3.64 4.72 15.70
CA HIS A 19 -2.61 3.69 15.73
C HIS A 19 -1.40 4.12 14.88
N ASN A 20 -0.25 4.21 15.53
CA ASN A 20 0.97 4.73 14.93
C ASN A 20 1.73 3.61 14.21
N LEU A 21 1.16 3.19 13.09
CA LEU A 21 1.58 2.03 12.30
C LEU A 21 3.02 2.21 11.78
N GLN A 22 3.90 1.26 12.11
CA GLN A 22 5.30 1.30 11.69
C GLN A 22 5.46 0.89 10.21
N ASP A 23 6.58 1.28 9.60
CA ASP A 23 6.81 1.06 8.17
C ASP A 23 6.93 -0.44 7.80
N ASP A 24 7.40 -1.23 8.77
CA ASP A 24 7.69 -2.67 8.72
C ASP A 24 6.63 -3.50 9.48
N GLU A 25 5.56 -2.87 9.94
CA GLU A 25 4.48 -3.54 10.67
C GLU A 25 3.54 -4.27 9.71
N ASP A 26 3.17 -5.49 10.09
CA ASP A 26 2.27 -6.33 9.32
C ASP A 26 0.81 -5.93 9.55
N ILE A 27 0.24 -5.22 8.58
CA ILE A 27 -1.12 -4.68 8.66
C ILE A 27 -2.21 -5.75 8.68
N PHE A 28 -1.91 -6.93 8.15
CA PHE A 28 -2.85 -8.05 8.13
C PHE A 28 -2.77 -8.86 9.43
N ALA A 29 -1.57 -9.04 10.00
CA ALA A 29 -1.41 -9.70 11.29
C ALA A 29 -2.09 -8.92 12.43
N LEU A 30 -2.18 -7.59 12.30
CA LEU A 30 -2.92 -6.76 13.24
C LEU A 30 -4.46 -6.97 13.18
N GLY A 31 -4.96 -7.73 12.20
CA GLY A 31 -6.38 -8.06 12.07
C GLY A 31 -7.27 -6.92 11.56
N PHE A 32 -6.69 -5.77 11.22
CA PHE A 32 -7.40 -4.61 10.70
C PHE A 32 -7.65 -4.69 9.19
N VAL A 33 -6.89 -5.51 8.47
CA VAL A 33 -7.00 -5.66 7.01
C VAL A 33 -7.65 -6.99 6.65
N ASN A 34 -8.76 -6.91 5.90
CA ASN A 34 -9.41 -8.05 5.26
C ASN A 34 -9.27 -7.96 3.72
N SER A 35 -9.74 -8.97 2.99
CA SER A 35 -9.69 -8.99 1.52
C SER A 35 -10.39 -7.78 0.87
N MET A 36 -11.42 -7.22 1.51
CA MET A 36 -12.09 -6.02 1.02
C MET A 36 -11.22 -4.77 1.18
N PHE A 37 -10.54 -4.63 2.31
CA PHE A 37 -9.61 -3.54 2.54
C PHE A 37 -8.42 -3.60 1.59
N ALA A 38 -7.87 -4.78 1.34
CA ALA A 38 -6.80 -4.97 0.36
C ALA A 38 -7.22 -4.44 -1.03
N MET A 39 -8.44 -4.75 -1.48
CA MET A 39 -8.98 -4.20 -2.74
C MET A 39 -9.14 -2.68 -2.70
N GLN A 40 -9.57 -2.10 -1.58
CA GLN A 40 -9.66 -0.63 -1.43
C GLN A 40 -8.29 0.03 -1.49
N LEU A 41 -7.29 -0.56 -0.84
CA LEU A 41 -5.91 -0.10 -0.86
C LEU A 41 -5.34 -0.13 -2.27
N VAL A 42 -5.58 -1.23 -3.02
CA VAL A 42 -5.19 -1.34 -4.43
C VAL A 42 -5.81 -0.22 -5.25
N LEU A 43 -7.14 -0.02 -5.17
CA LEU A 43 -7.83 1.03 -5.91
C LEU A 43 -7.34 2.44 -5.54
N PHE A 44 -7.01 2.67 -4.26
CA PHE A 44 -6.42 3.93 -3.81
C PHE A 44 -5.06 4.14 -4.46
N ILE A 45 -4.19 3.13 -4.41
CA ILE A 45 -2.84 3.20 -4.99
C ILE A 45 -2.90 3.42 -6.51
N GLU A 46 -3.73 2.66 -7.22
CA GLU A 46 -3.88 2.80 -8.68
C GLU A 46 -4.33 4.21 -9.07
N LYS A 47 -5.31 4.77 -8.35
CA LYS A 47 -5.81 6.13 -8.61
C LYS A 47 -4.81 7.22 -8.23
N GLU A 48 -4.18 7.09 -7.06
CA GLU A 48 -3.33 8.12 -6.47
C GLU A 48 -1.97 8.22 -7.18
N PHE A 49 -1.43 7.08 -7.63
CA PHE A 49 -0.13 6.99 -8.28
C PHE A 49 -0.23 6.73 -9.79
N GLN A 50 -1.43 6.62 -10.35
CA GLN A 50 -1.69 6.31 -11.76
C GLN A 50 -0.93 5.05 -12.23
N VAL A 51 -0.87 4.05 -11.36
CA VAL A 51 -0.27 2.73 -11.66
C VAL A 51 -1.37 1.70 -11.88
N THR A 52 -1.04 0.61 -12.55
CA THR A 52 -1.91 -0.56 -12.66
C THR A 52 -1.31 -1.69 -11.83
N ILE A 53 -2.10 -2.24 -10.91
CA ILE A 53 -1.73 -3.40 -10.10
C ILE A 53 -2.25 -4.64 -10.82
N GLU A 54 -1.35 -5.51 -11.26
CA GLU A 54 -1.70 -6.73 -11.96
C GLU A 54 -1.96 -7.86 -10.96
N ASN A 55 -2.62 -8.95 -11.40
CA ASN A 55 -2.89 -10.09 -10.51
C ASN A 55 -1.62 -10.70 -9.89
N GLU A 56 -0.48 -10.59 -10.57
CA GLU A 56 0.83 -11.04 -10.08
C GLU A 56 1.38 -10.13 -8.97
N ASP A 57 0.96 -8.86 -8.94
CA ASP A 57 1.34 -7.92 -7.89
C ASP A 57 0.45 -8.05 -6.65
N LEU A 58 -0.77 -8.60 -6.80
CA LEU A 58 -1.74 -8.91 -5.75
C LEU A 58 -1.30 -10.03 -4.79
N ASP A 59 0.00 -10.13 -4.55
CA ASP A 59 0.57 -10.96 -3.50
C ASP A 59 0.47 -10.20 -2.16
N PHE A 60 0.00 -10.91 -1.14
CA PHE A 60 -0.05 -10.44 0.23
C PHE A 60 1.30 -9.86 0.68
N GLU A 61 2.42 -10.47 0.30
CA GLU A 61 3.76 -10.01 0.67
C GLU A 61 4.05 -8.59 0.17
N ASN A 62 3.45 -8.16 -0.96
CA ASN A 62 3.59 -6.81 -1.49
C ASN A 62 2.73 -5.77 -0.75
N PHE A 63 1.67 -6.21 -0.06
CA PHE A 63 0.76 -5.32 0.68
C PHE A 63 0.91 -5.42 2.19
N LYS A 64 1.74 -6.35 2.68
CA LYS A 64 1.87 -6.71 4.09
C LYS A 64 2.32 -5.56 4.98
N THR A 65 3.22 -4.73 4.46
CA THR A 65 3.83 -3.61 5.20
C THR A 65 3.86 -2.36 4.33
N ILE A 66 3.98 -1.19 4.94
CA ILE A 66 4.10 0.07 4.20
C ILE A 66 5.34 0.04 3.30
N ASN A 67 6.46 -0.49 3.79
CA ASN A 67 7.67 -0.67 2.99
C ASN A 67 7.46 -1.56 1.78
N ALA A 68 6.70 -2.66 1.91
CA ALA A 68 6.40 -3.54 0.78
C ALA A 68 5.58 -2.82 -0.30
N ILE A 69 4.55 -2.06 0.11
CA ILE A 69 3.72 -1.29 -0.82
C ILE A 69 4.55 -0.22 -1.54
N VAL A 70 5.43 0.47 -0.81
CA VAL A 70 6.33 1.47 -1.38
C VAL A 70 7.28 0.82 -2.39
N ASN A 71 7.85 -0.34 -2.07
CA ASN A 71 8.71 -1.08 -2.99
C ASN A 71 7.95 -1.51 -4.26
N LEU A 72 6.69 -1.97 -4.12
CA LEU A 72 5.84 -2.31 -5.26
C LEU A 72 5.62 -1.08 -6.15
N LEU A 73 5.28 0.05 -5.53
CA LEU A 73 5.09 1.31 -6.23
C LEU A 73 6.38 1.78 -6.91
N GLU A 74 7.53 1.67 -6.27
CA GLU A 74 8.81 2.03 -6.87
C GLU A 74 9.09 1.20 -8.13
N ARG A 75 8.80 -0.10 -8.10
CA ARG A 75 8.93 -0.97 -9.28
C ARG A 75 7.99 -0.54 -10.41
N LYS A 76 6.75 -0.16 -10.10
CA LYS A 76 5.73 0.25 -11.10
C LYS A 76 5.94 1.67 -11.61
N THR A 77 6.34 2.60 -10.76
CA THR A 77 6.50 4.03 -11.12
C THR A 77 7.80 4.28 -11.88
N THR A 78 8.85 3.48 -11.63
CA THR A 78 10.08 3.53 -12.44
C THR A 78 9.84 3.10 -13.90
N PHE A 79 8.73 2.39 -14.17
CA PHE A 79 8.34 1.97 -15.51
C PHE A 79 7.64 3.09 -16.32
N VAL A 80 7.17 4.17 -15.68
CA VAL A 80 6.53 5.30 -16.37
C VAL A 80 7.62 6.27 -16.84
N GLY A 81 8.40 5.85 -17.84
CA GLY A 81 9.52 6.62 -18.36
C GLY A 81 10.19 6.03 -19.60
N ALA A 82 9.42 5.39 -20.50
CA ALA A 82 9.89 4.96 -21.82
C ALA A 82 8.93 5.44 -22.92
#